data_AF-A0A376JV91-F1
#
_entry.id   AF-A0A376JV91-F1
#
_cell.length_a   1.000
_cell.length_b   1.000
_cell.length_c   1.000
_cell.angle_alpha   90.00
_cell.angle_beta   90.00
_cell.angle_gamma   90.00
#
_symmetry.space_group_name_H-M   'P 1'
#
loop_
_entity.id
_entity.type
_entity.pdbx_description
1 polymer ?
#
loop_
_entity_poly.entity_id
_entity_poly.type
_entity_poly.pdbx_seq_one_letter_code
_entity_poly.pdbx_strand_id
1 'polypeptide(L)'
;MERRLFIARRRIEKRLEADKDFYVCSLSNLVNIYKGLCMPADLPRFYLDLADLRLESAICLFHQRFSTNTVPRWPLAQPFRYLAHNGEINTITGNRQWARARTYKFQTPLIPDLHDAAPFVTKPALTPVPWITCWNCCWQVGWISSAPCVC
;
A
#
# COMPACT_ATOMS: atom_id res chain seq x y z
N MET A 1 -5.59 -15.45 -7.72
CA MET A 1 -4.48 -15.46 -6.75
C MET A 1 -4.42 -14.15 -5.96
N GLU A 2 -4.21 -13.00 -6.61
CA GLU A 2 -4.08 -11.67 -5.97
C GLU A 2 -5.08 -11.35 -4.85
N ARG A 3 -6.38 -11.55 -5.08
CA ARG A 3 -7.43 -11.34 -4.06
C ARG A 3 -7.17 -12.09 -2.75
N ARG A 4 -6.69 -13.33 -2.84
CA ARG A 4 -6.40 -14.17 -1.67
C ARG A 4 -5.09 -13.74 -1.00
N LEU A 5 -4.07 -13.35 -1.77
CA LEU A 5 -2.85 -12.77 -1.22
C LEU A 5 -3.11 -11.44 -0.52
N PHE A 6 -4.00 -10.61 -1.05
CA PHE A 6 -4.50 -9.40 -0.39
C PHE A 6 -5.10 -9.74 0.98
N ILE A 7 -6.04 -10.70 1.05
CA ILE A 7 -6.67 -11.10 2.32
C ILE A 7 -5.65 -11.72 3.29
N ALA A 8 -4.76 -12.59 2.80
CA ALA A 8 -3.71 -13.20 3.61
C ALA A 8 -2.81 -12.14 4.25
N ARG A 9 -2.32 -11.17 3.46
CA ARG A 9 -1.54 -10.03 3.96
C ARG A 9 -2.31 -9.25 5.01
N ARG A 10 -3.59 -8.95 4.78
CA ARG A 10 -4.43 -8.21 5.74
C ARG A 10 -4.62 -8.97 7.05
N ARG A 11 -4.79 -10.29 7.00
CA ARG A 11 -4.86 -11.13 8.20
C ARG A 11 -3.54 -11.17 8.96
N ILE A 12 -2.41 -11.23 8.26
CA ILE A 12 -1.07 -11.18 8.87
C ILE A 12 -0.85 -9.82 9.54
N GLU A 13 -1.10 -8.71 8.83
CA GLU A 13 -0.98 -7.35 9.37
C GLU A 13 -1.84 -7.14 10.63
N LYS A 14 -3.05 -7.70 10.68
CA LYS A 14 -3.91 -7.63 11.88
C LYS A 14 -3.38 -8.45 13.05
N ARG A 15 -2.84 -9.65 12.79
CA ARG A 15 -2.28 -10.51 13.84
C ARG A 15 -1.00 -9.92 14.45
N LEU A 16 -0.24 -9.18 13.64
CA LEU A 16 1.02 -8.56 14.04
C LEU A 16 0.86 -7.06 14.32
N GLU A 17 -0.35 -6.58 14.63
CA GLU A 17 -0.60 -5.14 14.92
C GLU A 17 0.22 -4.61 16.11
N ALA A 18 0.60 -5.49 17.05
CA ALA A 18 1.45 -5.14 18.19
C ALA A 18 2.92 -4.89 17.79
N ASP A 19 3.37 -5.48 16.69
CA ASP A 19 4.73 -5.31 16.16
C ASP A 19 4.77 -4.08 15.24
N LYS A 20 5.45 -3.03 15.71
CA LYS A 20 5.53 -1.74 15.00
C LYS A 20 6.51 -1.75 13.82
N ASP A 21 7.41 -2.73 13.78
CA ASP A 21 8.45 -2.83 12.76
C ASP A 21 8.05 -3.83 11.66
N PHE A 22 7.06 -4.69 11.94
CA PHE A 22 6.50 -5.58 10.94
C PHE A 22 5.83 -4.82 9.78
N TYR A 23 6.32 -5.08 8.56
CA TYR A 23 5.74 -4.52 7.35
C TYR A 23 5.95 -5.40 6.12
N VAL A 24 4.86 -5.63 5.38
CA VAL A 24 4.90 -6.38 4.11
C VAL A 24 4.90 -5.39 2.93
N CYS A 25 6.03 -5.25 2.24
CA CYS A 25 6.17 -4.39 1.06
C CYS A 25 5.19 -4.79 -0.05
N SER A 26 5.31 -6.01 -0.55
CA SER A 26 4.41 -6.62 -1.52
C SER A 26 4.13 -8.06 -1.12
N LEU A 27 2.92 -8.54 -1.45
CA LEU A 27 2.55 -9.96 -1.42
C LEU A 27 1.62 -10.18 -2.60
N SER A 28 2.20 -10.46 -3.75
CA SER A 28 1.56 -10.49 -5.06
C SER A 28 2.32 -11.44 -5.98
N ASN A 29 1.65 -12.01 -6.97
CA ASN A 29 2.29 -12.77 -8.03
C ASN A 29 2.64 -11.92 -9.26
N LEU A 30 2.29 -10.62 -9.25
CA LEU A 30 2.49 -9.70 -10.39
C LEU A 30 3.37 -8.50 -10.03
N VAL A 31 3.35 -8.06 -8.77
CA VAL A 31 4.01 -6.82 -8.35
C VAL A 31 5.00 -7.10 -7.22
N ASN A 32 6.27 -6.82 -7.49
CA ASN A 32 7.34 -6.84 -6.50
C ASN A 32 7.79 -5.41 -6.19
N ILE A 33 8.02 -5.10 -4.91
CA ILE A 33 8.46 -3.78 -4.46
C ILE A 33 9.83 -3.90 -3.80
N TYR A 34 10.81 -3.26 -4.40
CA TYR A 34 12.12 -2.98 -3.81
C TYR A 34 12.11 -1.53 -3.32
N LYS A 35 12.27 -1.34 -2.01
CA LYS A 35 12.30 -0.01 -1.40
C LYS A 35 13.20 0.00 -0.18
N GLY A 36 13.94 1.07 0.01
CA GLY A 36 14.83 1.21 1.15
C GLY A 36 15.10 2.65 1.55
N LEU A 37 15.69 2.82 2.72
CA LEU A 37 16.19 4.10 3.24
C LEU A 37 17.62 4.35 2.74
N CYS A 38 17.79 4.42 1.42
CA CYS A 38 19.07 4.65 0.78
C CYS A 38 18.93 5.67 -0.35
N MET A 39 20.08 6.19 -0.82
CA MET A 39 20.08 7.01 -2.02
C MET A 39 19.69 6.13 -3.23
N PRO A 40 18.98 6.68 -4.24
CA PRO A 40 18.61 5.92 -5.43
C PRO A 40 19.82 5.29 -6.13
N ALA A 41 20.97 5.98 -6.12
CA ALA A 41 22.23 5.48 -6.70
C ALA A 41 22.78 4.22 -6.01
N ASP A 42 22.42 3.98 -4.75
CA ASP A 42 22.88 2.82 -3.97
C ASP A 42 21.89 1.66 -4.03
N LEU A 43 20.69 1.86 -4.58
CA LEU A 43 19.66 0.84 -4.65
C LEU A 43 20.12 -0.45 -5.38
N PRO A 44 20.86 -0.38 -6.51
CA PRO A 44 21.38 -1.59 -7.18
C PRO A 44 22.47 -2.30 -6.38
N ARG A 45 23.19 -1.58 -5.50
CA ARG A 45 24.19 -2.18 -4.60
C ARG A 45 23.54 -2.81 -3.38
N PHE A 46 22.40 -2.26 -2.94
CA PHE A 46 21.64 -2.76 -1.80
C PHE A 46 20.81 -4.01 -2.15
N TYR A 47 20.15 -3.99 -3.30
CA TYR A 47 19.40 -5.12 -3.83
C TYR A 47 20.10 -5.69 -5.06
N LEU A 48 20.92 -6.72 -4.84
CA LEU A 48 21.67 -7.39 -5.91
C LEU A 48 20.74 -8.01 -6.97
N ASP A 49 19.52 -8.39 -6.57
CA ASP A 49 18.49 -8.91 -7.47
C ASP A 49 18.13 -7.92 -8.59
N LEU A 50 18.28 -6.61 -8.35
CA LEU A 50 18.02 -5.57 -9.37
C LEU A 50 19.08 -5.55 -10.48
N ALA A 51 20.25 -6.14 -10.26
CA ALA A 51 21.30 -6.30 -11.27
C ALA A 51 21.23 -7.64 -12.01
N ASP A 52 20.32 -8.54 -11.60
CA ASP A 52 20.15 -9.85 -12.23
C ASP A 52 19.36 -9.71 -13.55
N LEU A 53 19.92 -10.23 -14.64
CA LEU A 53 19.30 -10.20 -15.98
C LEU A 53 17.96 -10.98 -16.03
N ARG A 54 17.73 -11.91 -15.09
CA ARG A 54 16.47 -12.64 -14.99
C ARG A 54 15.32 -11.78 -14.47
N LEU A 55 15.62 -10.63 -13.84
CA LEU A 55 14.61 -9.71 -13.35
C LEU A 55 14.13 -8.81 -14.49
N GLU A 56 13.22 -9.35 -15.29
CA GLU A 56 12.56 -8.61 -16.37
C GLU A 56 11.17 -8.12 -15.93
N SER A 57 10.80 -6.91 -16.34
CA SER A 57 9.46 -6.37 -16.12
C SER A 57 8.98 -5.55 -17.31
N ALA A 58 7.70 -5.69 -17.65
CA ALA A 58 7.06 -4.85 -18.66
C ALA A 58 6.88 -3.40 -18.20
N ILE A 59 6.77 -3.17 -16.88
CA ILE A 59 6.52 -1.85 -16.29
C ILE A 59 7.37 -1.69 -15.03
N CYS A 60 7.96 -0.52 -14.83
CA CYS A 60 8.69 -0.16 -13.62
C CYS A 60 8.21 1.22 -13.11
N LEU A 61 8.02 1.32 -11.79
CA LEU A 61 7.65 2.55 -11.10
C LEU A 61 8.69 2.87 -10.03
N PHE A 62 9.30 4.05 -10.13
CA PHE A 62 10.26 4.55 -9.15
C PHE A 62 9.67 5.72 -8.36
N HIS A 63 10.13 5.88 -7.12
CA HIS A 63 9.77 7.02 -6.27
C HIS A 63 10.94 7.41 -5.39
N GLN A 64 11.21 8.71 -5.30
CA GLN A 64 12.11 9.28 -4.32
C GLN A 64 11.33 10.22 -3.41
N ARG A 65 11.37 9.94 -2.11
CA ARG A 65 10.68 10.74 -1.10
C ARG A 65 11.65 11.73 -0.44
N PHE A 66 11.34 13.01 -0.56
CA PHE A 66 11.90 14.03 0.32
C PHE A 66 11.00 14.16 1.55
N SER A 67 11.54 13.90 2.74
CA SER A 67 10.79 13.97 3.99
C SER A 67 11.31 15.14 4.84
N THR A 68 10.41 15.95 5.37
CA THR A 68 10.71 16.97 6.39
C THR A 68 10.86 16.38 7.80
N ASN A 69 10.82 15.05 7.93
CA ASN A 69 10.94 14.34 9.21
C ASN A 69 12.38 13.86 9.40
N THR A 70 12.90 14.03 10.61
CA THR A 70 14.27 13.65 10.98
C THR A 70 14.45 12.16 11.26
N VAL A 71 13.37 11.44 11.60
CA VAL A 71 13.42 9.98 11.85
C VAL A 71 12.88 9.23 10.64
N PRO A 72 13.72 8.49 9.89
CA PRO A 72 13.26 7.73 8.75
C PRO A 72 12.48 6.50 9.22
N ARG A 73 11.37 6.19 8.54
CA ARG A 73 10.57 4.98 8.80
C ARG A 73 10.46 4.17 7.52
N TRP A 74 10.96 2.93 7.56
CA TRP A 74 10.98 2.01 6.42
C TRP A 74 9.60 1.82 5.75
N PRO A 75 8.49 1.66 6.50
CA PRO A 75 7.17 1.49 5.89
C PRO A 75 6.70 2.68 5.04
N LEU A 76 7.25 3.88 5.28
CA LEU A 76 6.87 5.12 4.60
C LEU A 76 7.64 5.38 3.31
N ALA A 77 8.70 4.60 3.04
CA ALA A 77 9.33 4.59 1.73
C ALA A 77 8.31 4.14 0.68
N GLN A 78 8.38 4.76 -0.49
CA GLN A 78 7.56 4.48 -1.66
C GLN A 78 8.43 3.82 -2.73
N PRO A 79 7.86 3.10 -3.72
CA PRO A 79 6.44 2.98 -4.04
C PRO A 79 5.63 2.15 -3.03
N PHE A 80 4.33 2.43 -2.97
CA PHE A 80 3.34 1.56 -2.35
C PHE A 80 2.79 0.55 -3.37
N ARG A 81 2.01 -0.43 -2.89
CA ARG A 81 1.65 -1.65 -3.64
C ARG A 81 1.07 -1.44 -5.03
N TYR A 82 0.28 -0.39 -5.22
CA TYR A 82 -0.23 -0.04 -6.55
C TYR A 82 0.06 1.44 -6.89
N LEU A 83 0.83 2.16 -6.06
CA LEU A 83 0.82 3.62 -6.07
C LEU A 83 2.10 4.29 -5.60
N ALA A 84 2.50 5.32 -6.33
CA ALA A 84 3.44 6.32 -5.88
C ALA A 84 2.76 7.69 -5.91
N HIS A 85 3.06 8.52 -4.92
CA HIS A 85 2.48 9.84 -4.76
C HIS A 85 3.57 10.87 -4.51
N ASN A 86 3.55 11.91 -5.33
CA ASN A 86 4.35 13.11 -5.17
C ASN A 86 3.44 14.25 -4.72
N GLY A 87 3.76 14.87 -3.59
CA GLY A 87 2.99 15.94 -2.98
C GLY A 87 2.41 15.59 -1.61
N GLU A 88 1.49 16.43 -1.17
CA GLU A 88 0.77 16.29 0.10
C GLU A 88 -0.74 16.30 -0.14
N ILE A 89 -1.46 15.49 0.64
CA ILE A 89 -2.92 15.43 0.62
C ILE A 89 -3.45 16.26 1.79
N ASN A 90 -3.83 17.51 1.51
CA ASN A 90 -4.28 18.46 2.53
C ASN A 90 -5.60 18.07 3.21
N THR A 91 -6.43 17.26 2.55
CA THR A 91 -7.77 16.85 3.03
C THR A 91 -7.80 15.46 3.66
N ILE A 92 -6.64 14.91 4.05
CA ILE A 92 -6.51 13.51 4.48
C ILE A 92 -7.46 13.12 5.62
N THR A 93 -7.72 14.01 6.57
CA THR A 93 -8.64 13.74 7.68
C THR A 93 -10.07 13.54 7.19
N GLY A 94 -10.54 14.38 6.27
CA GLY A 94 -11.87 14.26 5.67
C GLY A 94 -12.03 12.93 4.92
N ASN A 95 -11.09 12.63 4.02
CA ASN A 95 -11.12 11.38 3.23
C ASN A 95 -11.10 10.13 4.13
N ARG A 96 -10.38 10.17 5.27
CA ARG A 96 -10.39 9.06 6.24
C ARG A 96 -11.76 8.86 6.87
N GLN A 97 -12.41 9.94 7.29
CA GLN A 97 -13.74 9.85 7.92
C GLN A 97 -14.77 9.35 6.92
N TRP A 98 -14.72 9.88 5.70
CA TRP A 98 -15.58 9.48 4.61
C TRP A 98 -15.44 8.00 4.23
N ALA A 99 -14.21 7.49 4.07
CA ALA A 99 -13.95 6.08 3.80
C ALA A 99 -14.40 5.16 4.96
N ARG A 100 -14.22 5.59 6.22
CA ARG A 100 -14.74 4.85 7.39
C ARG A 100 -16.26 4.79 7.41
N ALA A 101 -16.92 5.94 7.20
CA ALA A 101 -18.38 6.03 7.16
C ALA A 101 -18.96 5.14 6.06
N ARG A 102 -18.26 4.93 4.95
CA ARG A 102 -18.69 4.06 3.83
C ARG A 102 -18.21 2.61 3.92
N THR A 103 -17.42 2.23 4.92
CA THR A 103 -16.81 0.88 4.99
C THR A 103 -17.86 -0.23 5.00
N TYR A 104 -19.05 0.00 5.56
CA TYR A 104 -20.15 -0.97 5.56
C TYR A 104 -20.67 -1.31 4.15
N LYS A 105 -20.46 -0.41 3.16
CA LYS A 105 -20.86 -0.63 1.77
C LYS A 105 -19.86 -1.51 0.99
N PHE A 106 -18.69 -1.81 1.55
CA PHE A 106 -17.65 -2.54 0.82
C PHE A 106 -17.97 -4.02 0.78
N GLN A 107 -18.68 -4.43 -0.28
CA GLN A 107 -19.08 -5.80 -0.51
C GLN A 107 -18.79 -6.16 -1.97
N THR A 108 -18.29 -7.38 -2.18
CA THR A 108 -18.10 -7.93 -3.52
C THR A 108 -18.18 -9.45 -3.48
N PRO A 109 -18.79 -10.10 -4.49
CA PRO A 109 -18.77 -11.56 -4.59
C PRO A 109 -17.36 -12.10 -4.84
N LEU A 110 -16.43 -11.27 -5.32
CA LEU A 110 -15.05 -11.67 -5.64
C LEU A 110 -14.20 -11.92 -4.38
N ILE A 111 -14.61 -11.35 -3.24
CA ILE A 111 -13.93 -11.46 -1.95
C ILE A 111 -15.01 -11.56 -0.85
N PRO A 112 -15.60 -12.74 -0.64
CA PRO A 112 -16.71 -12.90 0.30
C PRO A 112 -16.34 -12.51 1.74
N ASP A 113 -15.08 -12.70 2.11
CA ASP A 113 -14.49 -12.40 3.42
C ASP A 113 -13.85 -10.99 3.48
N LEU A 114 -14.28 -10.06 2.64
CA LEU A 114 -13.68 -8.73 2.55
C LEU A 114 -13.73 -7.96 3.88
N HIS A 115 -14.83 -8.07 4.62
CA HIS A 115 -14.98 -7.37 5.90
C HIS A 115 -13.95 -7.84 6.96
N ASP A 116 -13.41 -9.06 6.85
CA ASP A 116 -12.32 -9.53 7.73
C ASP A 116 -11.04 -8.70 7.56
N ALA A 117 -10.85 -8.08 6.39
CA ALA A 117 -9.69 -7.26 6.08
C ALA A 117 -9.75 -5.84 6.66
N ALA A 118 -10.91 -5.42 7.20
CA ALA A 118 -11.05 -4.15 7.90
C ALA A 118 -10.13 -4.09 9.13
N PRO A 119 -9.61 -2.90 9.50
CA PRO A 119 -9.95 -1.57 8.95
C PRO A 119 -9.18 -1.21 7.67
N PHE A 120 -9.86 -0.69 6.64
CA PHE A 120 -9.22 -0.28 5.37
C PHE A 120 -8.48 1.06 5.44
N VAL A 121 -8.66 1.79 6.53
CA VAL A 121 -8.06 3.09 6.77
C VAL A 121 -7.52 3.10 8.20
N THR A 122 -6.22 3.30 8.35
CA THR A 122 -5.54 3.31 9.65
C THR A 122 -5.94 4.52 10.52
N LYS A 123 -5.74 4.39 11.83
CA LYS A 123 -5.90 5.48 12.83
C LYS A 123 -4.82 6.56 12.64
N PRO A 124 -5.00 7.79 13.18
CA PRO A 124 -4.20 8.95 12.79
C PRO A 124 -2.78 8.86 13.37
N ALA A 125 -1.93 8.07 12.74
CA ALA A 125 -0.49 8.15 12.91
C ALA A 125 0.08 8.78 11.63
N LEU A 126 0.18 10.11 11.64
CA LEU A 126 1.17 10.98 10.97
C LEU A 126 1.66 10.64 9.54
N THR A 127 0.88 9.92 8.74
CA THR A 127 1.38 9.37 7.48
C THR A 127 0.37 9.48 6.35
N PRO A 128 0.82 9.71 5.11
CA PRO A 128 -0.01 9.61 3.91
C PRO A 128 -0.37 8.15 3.58
N VAL A 129 -0.19 7.18 4.47
CA VAL A 129 -0.36 5.73 4.20
C VAL A 129 -1.82 5.16 4.24
N PRO A 130 -2.83 5.79 4.86
CA PRO A 130 -4.13 5.13 5.05
C PRO A 130 -4.99 4.93 3.79
N TRP A 131 -4.86 5.77 2.76
CA TRP A 131 -5.69 5.69 1.56
C TRP A 131 -5.23 4.61 0.60
N ILE A 132 -3.96 4.17 0.66
CA ILE A 132 -3.44 3.06 -0.15
C ILE A 132 -4.21 1.78 0.15
N THR A 133 -4.56 1.53 1.41
CA THR A 133 -5.29 0.29 1.74
C THR A 133 -6.73 0.36 1.24
N CYS A 134 -7.38 1.52 1.31
CA CYS A 134 -8.68 1.77 0.70
C CYS A 134 -8.62 1.65 -0.83
N TRP A 135 -7.62 2.26 -1.47
CA TRP A 135 -7.45 2.22 -2.92
C TRP A 135 -7.05 0.84 -3.43
N ASN A 136 -6.18 0.11 -2.72
CA ASN A 136 -5.89 -1.30 -3.00
C ASN A 136 -7.14 -2.17 -2.86
N CYS A 137 -7.99 -1.88 -1.88
CA CYS A 137 -9.29 -2.55 -1.77
C CYS A 137 -10.12 -2.27 -3.02
N CYS A 138 -10.32 -0.99 -3.39
CA CYS A 138 -11.04 -0.59 -4.62
C CYS A 138 -10.48 -1.25 -5.89
N TRP A 139 -9.15 -1.32 -6.03
CA TRP A 139 -8.46 -2.01 -7.12
C TRP A 139 -8.81 -3.50 -7.14
N GLN A 140 -8.72 -4.15 -5.98
CA GLN A 140 -8.90 -5.58 -5.86
C GLN A 140 -10.36 -6.03 -6.12
N VAL A 141 -11.31 -5.14 -5.84
CA VAL A 141 -12.76 -5.34 -6.08
C VAL A 141 -13.23 -4.81 -7.44
N GLY A 142 -12.36 -4.18 -8.24
CA GLY A 142 -12.69 -3.67 -9.58
C GLY A 142 -13.48 -2.35 -9.60
N TRP A 143 -13.51 -1.60 -8.50
CA TRP A 143 -14.32 -0.39 -8.37
C TRP A 143 -13.65 0.89 -8.91
N ILE A 144 -12.51 0.76 -9.60
CA ILE A 144 -11.77 1.91 -10.17
C ILE A 144 -12.34 2.34 -11.53
N SER A 145 -13.05 1.46 -12.25
CA SER A 145 -13.64 1.77 -13.56
C SER A 145 -15.06 2.34 -13.50
N SER A 146 -15.66 2.48 -12.31
CA SER A 146 -17.02 3.01 -12.13
C SER A 146 -17.02 4.03 -10.98
N ALA A 147 -17.08 5.32 -11.29
CA ALA A 147 -17.20 6.37 -10.29
C ALA A 147 -18.55 6.28 -9.54
N PRO A 148 -18.64 6.62 -8.24
CA PRO A 148 -17.64 7.31 -7.44
C PRO A 148 -17.11 6.41 -6.32
N CYS A 149 -15.91 5.82 -6.51
CA CYS A 149 -15.03 5.60 -5.38
C CYS A 149 -14.46 6.94 -4.92
N VAL A 150 -15.32 7.82 -4.40
CA VAL A 150 -14.84 8.90 -3.55
C VAL A 150 -14.52 8.23 -2.22
N CYS A 151 -13.22 8.11 -1.93
CA CYS A 151 -12.74 7.83 -0.59
C CYS A 151 -12.94 9.10 0.24
#